data_AF-A0A1G3AVK5-F1
#
_entry.id   AF-A0A1G3AVK5-F1
#
_cell.length_a   1.000
_cell.length_b   1.000
_cell.length_c   1.000
_cell.angle_alpha   90.00
_cell.angle_beta   90.00
_cell.angle_gamma   90.00
#
_symmetry.space_group_name_H-M   'P 1'
#
loop_
_entity.id
_entity.type
_entity.pdbx_description
1 polymer ?
#
loop_
_entity_poly.entity_id
_entity_poly.type
_entity_poly.pdbx_seq_one_letter_code
_entity_poly.pdbx_strand_id
1 'polypeptide(L)' 'MGRTIKARFTKGIFKPLEKVDITEGKEFTIIVPEEPEDRRFLDALKVTAGGWKETIDCEELIKNIYADRLISTRPEVKL' A
#
# COMPACT_ATOMS: atom_id res chain seq x y z
N MET A 1 23.11 27.74 -2.16
CA MET A 1 23.02 26.27 -2.36
C MET A 1 22.24 25.69 -1.17
N GLY A 2 21.00 25.26 -1.39
CA GLY A 2 20.17 24.65 -0.33
C GLY A 2 20.41 23.15 -0.24
N ARG A 3 20.45 22.59 0.97
CA ARG A 3 20.38 21.15 1.21
C ARG A 3 18.97 20.80 1.65
N THR A 4 18.34 19.84 0.99
CA THR A 4 17.05 19.30 1.41
C THR A 4 17.28 18.21 2.43
N ILE A 5 16.76 18.39 3.64
CA ILE A 5 16.85 17.41 4.73
C ILE A 5 15.52 16.66 4.81
N LYS A 6 15.57 15.33 4.70
CA LYS A 6 14.38 14.51 4.95
C LYS A 6 14.20 14.33 6.46
N ALA A 7 13.03 14.70 6.95
CA ALA A 7 12.66 14.52 8.34
C ALA A 7 11.30 13.83 8.45
N ARG A 8 11.13 12.99 9.47
CA ARG A 8 9.87 12.36 9.82
C ARG A 8 9.22 13.13 10.96
N PHE A 9 7.99 13.58 10.75
CA PHE A 9 7.19 14.18 11.81
C PHE A 9 6.60 13.08 12.70
N THR A 10 6.96 13.08 13.99
CA THR A 10 6.44 12.11 14.97
C THR A 10 6.15 12.80 16.29
N LYS A 11 4.90 12.69 16.78
CA LYS A 11 4.47 13.26 18.08
C LYS A 11 4.78 14.77 18.24
N GLY A 12 4.61 15.56 17.18
CA GLY A 12 4.89 17.00 17.23
C GLY A 12 6.35 17.39 16.99
N ILE A 13 7.26 16.43 16.80
CA ILE A 13 8.71 16.68 16.64
C ILE A 13 9.15 16.21 15.24
N PHE A 14 9.86 17.08 14.51
CA PHE A 14 10.56 16.71 13.29
C PHE A 14 11.86 15.97 13.62
N LYS A 15 11.95 14.70 13.25
CA LYS A 15 13.14 13.87 13.43
C LYS A 15 13.86 13.72 12.09
N PRO A 16 15.07 14.28 11.91
CA PRO A 16 15.86 14.06 10.71
C PRO A 16 16.13 12.56 10.49
N LEU A 17 16.06 12.11 9.24
CA LEU A 17 16.42 10.74 8.85
C LEU A 17 17.92 10.59 8.58
N GLU A 18 18.60 11.72 8.38
CA GLU A 18 20.05 11.80 8.14
C GLU A 18 20.70 12.57 9.28
N LYS A 19 22.00 12.33 9.54
CA LYS A 19 22.75 13.16 10.49
C LYS A 19 22.90 14.55 9.90
N VAL A 20 22.45 15.55 10.65
CA VAL A 20 22.46 16.94 10.24
C VAL A 20 23.48 17.67 11.12
N ASP A 21 24.64 17.99 10.55
CA ASP A 21 25.65 18.88 11.16
C ASP A 21 25.22 20.34 11.00
N ILE A 22 24.18 20.75 11.74
CA ILE A 22 23.76 22.14 11.86
C ILE A 22 24.15 22.64 13.26
N THR A 23 24.82 23.79 13.31
CA THR A 23 25.13 24.50 14.54
C THR A 23 23.84 24.88 15.26
N GLU A 24 23.75 24.61 16.57
CA GLU A 24 22.62 25.04 17.39
C GLU A 24 22.39 26.55 17.25
N GLY A 25 21.14 26.97 17.06
CA GLY A 25 20.75 28.37 16.86
C GLY A 25 20.60 28.82 15.41
N LYS A 26 20.81 27.95 14.41
CA LYS A 26 20.49 28.27 13.01
C LYS A 26 19.01 28.03 12.68
N GLU A 27 18.38 29.04 12.10
CA GLU A 27 17.03 28.95 11.55
C GLU A 27 17.04 28.30 10.16
N PHE A 28 16.03 27.50 9.85
CA PHE A 28 15.85 26.89 8.53
C PHE A 28 14.36 26.81 8.15
N THR A 29 14.09 26.90 6.86
CA THR A 29 12.73 26.80 6.31
C THR A 29 12.37 25.33 6.05
N ILE A 30 11.27 24.87 6.62
CA ILE A 30 10.70 23.55 6.34
C ILE A 30 9.64 23.72 5.24
N ILE A 31 9.81 23.01 4.13
CA ILE A 31 8.81 22.93 3.07
C ILE A 31 8.07 21.61 3.25
N VAL A 32 6.79 21.68 3.61
CA VAL A 32 5.92 20.50 3.71
C VAL A 32 5.11 20.41 2.41
N PRO A 33 5.44 19.48 1.50
CA PRO A 33 4.61 19.27 0.32
C PRO A 33 3.27 18.65 0.76
N GLU A 34 2.16 19.25 0.35
CA GLU A 34 0.85 18.58 0.40
C GLU A 34 0.85 17.47 -0.66
N GLU A 35 1.14 16.24 -0.23
CA GLU A 35 0.80 15.07 -1.05
C GLU A 35 -0.73 14.91 -1.04
N PRO A 36 -1.37 14.66 -2.19
CA PRO A 36 -2.80 14.39 -2.21
C PRO A 36 -3.06 13.19 -1.31
N GLU A 37 -3.87 13.39 -0.26
CA GLU A 37 -4.25 12.30 0.61
C GLU A 37 -4.86 11.18 -0.23
N ASP A 38 -4.22 10.00 -0.22
CA ASP A 38 -4.68 8.77 -0.87
C ASP A 38 -6.03 8.25 -0.31
N ARG A 39 -6.68 9.04 0.55
CA ARG A 39 -8.04 8.83 1.08
C ARG A 39 -9.03 8.53 -0.03
N ARG A 40 -8.92 9.19 -1.19
CA ARG A 40 -9.81 8.94 -2.34
C ARG A 40 -9.74 7.49 -2.83
N PHE A 41 -8.55 6.89 -2.85
CA PHE A 41 -8.37 5.51 -3.26
C PHE A 41 -8.90 4.54 -2.21
N LEU A 42 -8.60 4.78 -0.93
CA LEU A 42 -9.12 3.97 0.17
C LEU A 42 -10.64 4.01 0.27
N ASP A 43 -11.25 5.17 0.05
CA ASP A 43 -12.70 5.32 0.08
C ASP A 43 -13.35 4.66 -1.15
N ALA A 44 -12.73 4.73 -2.33
CA ALA A 44 -13.18 3.96 -3.49
C ALA A 44 -13.13 2.43 -3.25
N LEU A 45 -12.09 1.93 -2.59
CA LEU A 45 -11.99 0.51 -2.21
C LEU A 45 -13.08 0.10 -1.22
N LYS A 46 -13.42 0.96 -0.25
CA LYS A 46 -14.52 0.67 0.70
C LYS A 46 -15.87 0.60 0.01
N VAL A 47 -16.15 1.54 -0.90
CA VAL A 47 -17.43 1.60 -1.62
C VAL A 47 -17.61 0.42 -2.57
N THR A 48 -16.53 -0.06 -3.18
CA THR A 48 -16.57 -1.17 -4.14
C THR A 48 -16.43 -2.56 -3.48
N ALA A 49 -16.14 -2.61 -2.18
CA ALA A 49 -15.99 -3.85 -1.45
C ALA A 49 -17.29 -4.69 -1.51
N GLY A 50 -17.17 -5.93 -2.00
CA GLY A 50 -18.30 -6.86 -2.10
C GLY A 50 -19.23 -6.62 -3.29
N GLY A 51 -18.92 -5.69 -4.21
CA GLY A 51 -19.72 -5.45 -5.42
C GLY A 51 -19.88 -6.68 -6.34
N TRP A 52 -19.03 -7.69 -6.17
CA TRP A 52 -19.10 -8.96 -6.92
C TRP A 52 -20.14 -9.96 -6.36
N LYS A 53 -20.68 -9.73 -5.16
CA LYS A 53 -21.48 -10.71 -4.41
C LYS A 53 -22.71 -11.23 -5.16
N GLU A 54 -23.38 -10.37 -5.93
CA GLU A 54 -24.58 -10.74 -6.71
C GLU A 54 -24.26 -11.04 -8.18
N THR A 55 -23.01 -10.90 -8.59
CA THR A 55 -22.56 -11.17 -9.97
C THR A 55 -22.07 -12.60 -10.16
N ILE A 56 -21.84 -13.33 -9.07
CA ILE A 56 -21.26 -14.67 -9.08
C ILE A 56 -22.08 -15.57 -8.17
N ASP A 57 -22.53 -16.71 -8.69
CA ASP A 57 -23.01 -17.81 -7.86
C ASP A 57 -21.82 -18.40 -7.09
N CYS A 58 -21.73 -18.05 -5.81
CA CYS A 58 -20.63 -18.47 -4.96
C CYS A 58 -20.63 -19.97 -4.70
N GLU A 59 -21.81 -20.61 -4.64
CA GLU A 59 -21.91 -22.04 -4.40
C GLU A 59 -21.47 -22.83 -5.63
N GLU A 60 -21.87 -22.39 -6.82
CA GLU A 60 -21.42 -22.97 -8.09
C GLU A 60 -19.91 -22.77 -8.28
N LEU A 61 -19.39 -21.57 -8.01
CA LEU A 61 -17.95 -21.29 -8.11
C LEU A 61 -17.12 -22.22 -7.23
N ILE A 62 -17.55 -22.43 -5.97
CA ILE A 62 -16.85 -23.32 -5.05
C ILE A 62 -16.85 -24.76 -5.59
N LYS A 63 -18.01 -25.26 -6.06
CA LYS A 63 -18.12 -26.60 -6.65
C LYS A 63 -17.16 -26.78 -7.83
N ASN A 64 -17.12 -25.79 -8.73
CA ASN A 64 -16.24 -25.81 -9.91
C ASN A 64 -14.76 -25.83 -9.52
N ILE A 65 -14.34 -25.01 -8.54
CA ILE A 65 -12.95 -25.02 -8.04
C ILE A 65 -12.55 -26.41 -7.52
N TYR A 66 -13.42 -27.09 -6.79
CA TYR A 66 -13.11 -28.43 -6.29
C TYR A 66 -13.12 -29.48 -7.40
N ALA A 67 -14.01 -29.38 -8.39
CA ALA A 67 -14.01 -30.26 -9.55
C ALA A 67 -12.70 -30.12 -10.35
N ASP A 68 -12.27 -28.88 -10.61
CA ASP A 68 -11.04 -28.58 -11.35
C ASP A 68 -9.78 -29.10 -10.65
N ARG A 69 -9.75 -29.08 -9.31
CA ARG A 69 -8.63 -29.63 -8.52
C ARG A 69 -8.44 -31.14 -8.70
N LEU A 70 -9.49 -31.86 -9.07
CA LEU A 70 -9.42 -33.30 -9.35
C LEU A 70 -8.88 -33.58 -10.76
N ILE A 71 -8.84 -32.57 -11.62
CA ILE A 71 -8.33 -32.70 -12.98
C ILE A 71 -6.80 -32.64 -12.95
N SER A 72 -6.16 -33.80 -13.06
CA SER A 72 -4.72 -33.89 -13.27
C SER A 72 -4.39 -33.93 -14.75
N THR A 73 -4.31 -32.77 -15.40
CA THR A 73 -3.84 -32.62 -16.79
C THR A 73 -2.31 -32.55 -16.91
N ARG A 74 -1.60 -32.53 -15.79
CA ARG A 74 -0.14 -32.42 -15.80
C ARG A 74 0.46 -33.76 -16.23
N PRO A 75 1.37 -33.79 -17.24
CA PRO A 75 2.09 -35.00 -17.59
C PRO A 75 2.94 -35.49 -16.40
N GLU A 76 3.06 -36.80 -16.27
CA GLU A 76 3.86 -37.42 -15.21
C GLU A 76 5.32 -36.94 -15.27
N VAL A 77 5.89 -36.65 -14.10
CA VAL A 77 7.29 -36.29 -13.98
C VAL A 77 8.13 -37.53 -14.25
N LYS A 78 8.95 -37.48 -15.30
CA LYS A 78 9.97 -38.50 -15.55
C LYS A 78 11.14 -38.25 -14.59
N LEU A 79 11.37 -39.20 -13.68
CA LEU A 79 12.55 -39.25 -12.80
C LEU A 79 13.77 -39.75 -13.56
#